data_AF-A0A932CS40-F1
#
_entry.id   AF-A0A932CS40-F1
#
_cell.length_a   1.000
_cell.length_b   1.000
_cell.length_c   1.000
_cell.angle_alpha   90.00
_cell.angle_beta   90.00
_cell.angle_gamma   90.00
#
_symmetry.space_group_name_H-M   'P 1'
#
loop_
_entity.id
_entity.type
_entity.pdbx_description
1 polymer ?
#
loop_
_entity_poly.entity_id
_entity_poly.type
_entity_poly.pdbx_seq_one_letter_code
_entity_poly.pdbx_strand_id
1 'polypeptide(L)'
;MRRVKAGPGFIDVCSKEGCDGPLRTVFSTVAGPSESLLGDLRRPFTLAGLAVAVALAMPELLTSLPMVGGAFRVVYLAALSGYYFRIVEHVGRGREGLPGPSDAFEDAWTLIRDVARGVVCALVALAPIIVWLVLDRRAGEMLERGSLAPLALVFIGLALAPAAILGVVLTRSTIGAVWPVTWIRIVSRAPISYLRLVALFLAAGVVWATVGRLASLLFGRIPFLGEALEATALNLVVFLQAALVGGFVRRNADELGYE
;
A
#
# COMPACT_ATOMS: atom_id res chain seq x y z
N MET A 1 -2.75 33.19 8.75
CA MET A 1 -2.24 32.48 7.55
C MET A 1 -1.18 33.37 6.92
N ARG A 2 -0.01 32.82 6.63
CA ARG A 2 1.08 33.55 5.99
C ARG A 2 1.34 32.93 4.62
N ARG A 3 1.19 33.70 3.55
CA ARG A 3 1.61 33.25 2.21
C ARG A 3 3.12 33.31 2.12
N VAL A 4 3.72 32.18 1.78
CA VAL A 4 5.13 32.11 1.43
C VAL A 4 5.22 31.74 -0.04
N LYS A 5 6.08 32.44 -0.79
CA LYS A 5 6.32 32.16 -2.20
C LYS A 5 7.16 30.89 -2.30
N ALA A 6 6.63 29.88 -2.99
CA ALA A 6 7.29 28.59 -3.23
C ALA A 6 7.22 28.30 -4.73
N GLY A 7 8.36 28.34 -5.40
CA GLY A 7 8.44 28.23 -6.86
C GLY A 7 7.60 29.30 -7.60
N PRO A 8 6.84 28.92 -8.65
CA PRO A 8 5.95 29.84 -9.37
C PRO A 8 4.64 30.16 -8.61
N GLY A 9 4.40 29.54 -7.44
CA GLY A 9 3.16 29.66 -6.68
C GLY A 9 3.31 30.26 -5.27
N PHE A 10 2.20 30.29 -4.54
CA PHE A 10 2.13 30.67 -3.13
C PHE A 10 1.50 29.53 -2.32
N ILE A 11 2.09 29.23 -1.17
CA ILE A 11 1.55 28.27 -0.21
C ILE A 11 1.03 29.06 1.00
N ASP A 12 -0.23 28.80 1.40
CA ASP A 12 -0.82 29.34 2.63
C ASP A 12 -0.33 28.51 3.83
N VAL A 13 0.60 29.05 4.60
CA VAL A 13 1.10 28.39 5.82
C VAL A 13 0.20 28.79 6.99
N CYS A 14 -0.24 27.79 7.76
CA CYS A 14 -1.03 28.01 8.97
C CYS A 14 -0.13 28.64 10.04
N SER A 15 -0.44 29.86 10.45
CA SER A 15 0.37 30.65 11.39
C SER A 15 -0.12 30.54 12.84
N LYS A 16 -0.90 29.51 13.16
CA LYS A 16 -1.37 29.27 14.54
C LYS A 16 -0.36 28.41 15.27
N GLU A 17 0.04 28.84 16.46
CA GLU A 17 0.80 28.04 17.43
C GLU A 17 0.11 26.68 17.60
N GLY A 18 0.86 25.58 17.40
CA GLY A 18 0.33 24.21 17.37
C GLY A 18 0.23 23.58 15.97
N CYS A 19 0.58 24.29 14.90
CA CYS A 19 0.79 23.74 13.55
C CYS A 19 2.28 23.41 13.26
N ASP A 20 3.10 23.26 14.30
CA ASP A 20 4.55 22.99 14.22
C ASP A 20 4.86 21.53 13.86
N GLY A 21 4.35 21.08 12.72
CA GLY A 21 5.01 20.00 11.99
C GLY A 21 6.15 20.63 11.19
N PRO A 22 7.42 20.19 11.33
CA PRO A 22 8.47 20.68 10.46
C PRO A 22 8.10 20.34 9.01
N LEU A 23 7.84 21.37 8.21
CA LEU A 23 7.91 21.29 6.76
C LEU A 23 9.34 20.82 6.45
N ARG A 24 9.47 19.53 6.13
CA ARG A 24 10.76 18.98 5.71
C ARG A 24 11.17 19.74 4.46
N THR A 25 12.44 20.11 4.41
CA THR A 25 13.06 20.76 3.27
C THR A 25 12.86 19.94 2.00
N VAL A 26 12.12 20.57 1.09
CA VAL A 26 12.00 20.40 -0.36
C VAL A 26 13.11 19.56 -0.96
N PHE A 27 12.77 18.38 -1.49
CA PHE A 27 13.71 17.56 -2.25
C PHE A 27 13.75 18.02 -3.71
N SER A 28 14.61 18.97 -4.03
CA SER A 28 14.95 19.32 -5.42
C SER A 28 15.87 18.25 -6.04
N THR A 29 15.39 17.02 -6.18
CA THR A 29 16.03 16.03 -7.04
C THR A 29 15.40 16.11 -8.41
N VAL A 30 16.11 16.81 -9.30
CA VAL A 30 15.94 16.83 -10.76
C VAL A 30 15.41 15.49 -11.26
N ALA A 31 14.26 15.52 -11.92
CA ALA A 31 13.68 14.40 -12.64
C ALA A 31 14.71 13.82 -13.62
N GLY A 32 15.39 12.74 -13.22
CA GLY A 32 16.27 11.99 -14.09
C GLY A 32 15.48 11.21 -15.16
N PRO A 33 16.07 10.89 -16.32
CA PRO A 33 15.37 10.54 -17.57
C PRO A 33 14.69 9.15 -17.61
N SER A 34 14.30 8.56 -16.48
CA SER A 34 13.71 7.22 -16.41
C SER A 34 12.42 7.16 -15.59
N GLU A 35 11.58 8.19 -15.69
CA GLU A 35 10.21 8.29 -15.10
C GLU A 35 9.19 7.30 -15.70
N SER A 36 9.65 6.18 -16.25
CA SER A 36 8.75 5.22 -16.86
C SER A 36 8.01 4.45 -15.78
N LEU A 37 6.68 4.36 -15.92
CA LEU A 37 5.82 3.46 -15.16
C LEU A 37 6.39 2.02 -15.12
N LEU A 38 7.03 1.60 -16.21
CA LEU A 38 7.71 0.32 -16.33
C LEU A 38 8.85 0.14 -15.31
N GLY A 39 9.55 1.22 -14.96
CA GLY A 39 10.57 1.22 -13.92
C GLY A 39 9.98 0.85 -12.56
N ASP A 40 8.84 1.43 -12.19
CA ASP A 40 8.16 1.11 -10.93
C ASP A 40 7.70 -0.36 -10.90
N LEU A 41 7.19 -0.87 -12.02
CA LEU A 41 6.73 -2.25 -12.14
C LEU A 41 7.88 -3.28 -12.01
N ARG A 42 9.11 -2.91 -12.36
CA ARG A 42 10.27 -3.80 -12.29
C ARG A 42 10.92 -3.88 -10.92
N ARG A 43 10.73 -2.88 -10.05
CA ARG A 43 11.40 -2.80 -8.73
C ARG A 43 11.22 -4.04 -7.85
N PRO A 44 10.02 -4.63 -7.72
CA PRO A 44 9.82 -5.84 -6.90
C PRO A 44 10.59 -7.06 -7.40
N PHE A 45 10.88 -7.12 -8.70
CA PHE A 45 11.55 -8.25 -9.35
C PHE A 45 13.07 -8.12 -9.39
N THR A 46 13.62 -7.13 -8.68
CA THR A 46 15.06 -7.05 -8.43
C THR A 46 15.50 -8.14 -7.44
N LEU A 47 16.79 -8.49 -7.42
CA LEU A 47 17.32 -9.49 -6.48
C LEU A 47 17.00 -9.13 -5.02
N ALA A 48 17.14 -7.86 -4.66
CA ALA A 48 16.78 -7.36 -3.33
C ALA A 48 15.28 -7.52 -3.03
N GLY A 49 14.42 -7.17 -3.99
CA GLY A 49 12.97 -7.34 -3.87
C GLY A 49 12.55 -8.80 -3.68
N LEU A 50 13.10 -9.70 -4.48
CA LEU A 50 12.85 -11.15 -4.37
C LEU A 50 13.35 -11.69 -3.03
N ALA A 51 14.56 -11.30 -2.59
CA ALA A 51 15.11 -11.73 -1.31
C ALA A 51 14.24 -11.28 -0.13
N VAL A 52 13.77 -10.02 -0.14
CA VAL A 52 12.88 -9.53 0.93
C VAL A 52 11.50 -10.18 0.86
N ALA A 53 10.96 -10.42 -0.34
CA ALA A 53 9.67 -11.11 -0.49
C ALA A 53 9.72 -12.53 0.08
N VAL A 54 10.82 -13.26 -0.16
CA VAL A 54 11.05 -14.59 0.41
C VAL A 54 11.29 -14.50 1.92
N ALA A 55 12.07 -13.53 2.39
CA ALA A 55 12.33 -13.36 3.82
C ALA A 55 11.04 -13.07 4.60
N LEU A 56 10.16 -12.20 4.06
CA LEU A 56 8.86 -11.91 4.66
C LEU A 56 7.86 -13.08 4.53
N ALA A 57 8.07 -14.01 3.60
CA ALA A 57 7.23 -15.22 3.51
C ALA A 57 7.51 -16.20 4.67
N MET A 58 8.69 -16.16 5.29
CA MET A 58 9.05 -17.09 6.37
C MET A 58 8.14 -16.98 7.60
N PRO A 59 7.83 -15.79 8.14
CA PRO A 59 6.82 -15.65 9.18
C PRO A 59 5.44 -16.18 8.78
N GLU A 60 5.04 -16.01 7.52
CA GLU A 60 3.74 -16.49 7.03
C GLU A 60 3.68 -18.03 7.04
N LEU A 61 4.76 -18.72 6.67
CA LEU A 61 4.84 -20.18 6.76
C LEU A 61 4.63 -20.70 8.20
N LEU A 62 5.10 -19.93 9.19
CA LEU A 62 4.98 -20.28 10.60
C LEU A 62 3.57 -20.04 11.16
N THR A 63 2.67 -19.44 10.38
CA THR A 63 1.27 -19.24 10.79
C THR A 63 0.45 -20.53 10.83
N SER A 64 0.93 -21.57 10.14
CA SER A 64 0.35 -22.93 10.16
C SER A 64 0.58 -23.67 11.48
N LEU A 65 1.51 -23.20 12.32
CA LEU A 65 1.83 -23.84 13.59
C LEU A 65 0.69 -23.69 14.62
N PRO A 66 0.28 -24.77 15.30
CA PRO A 66 -0.70 -24.69 16.37
C PRO A 66 -0.16 -23.83 17.52
N MET A 67 -1.06 -23.11 18.21
CA MET A 67 -0.80 -22.19 19.33
C MET A 67 0.00 -20.91 19.02
N VAL A 68 1.07 -20.98 18.22
CA VAL A 68 1.95 -19.83 17.94
C VAL A 68 1.67 -19.14 16.61
N GLY A 69 0.92 -19.78 15.70
CA GLY A 69 0.67 -19.24 14.36
C GLY A 69 -0.06 -17.89 14.34
N GLY A 70 -0.88 -17.62 15.35
CA GLY A 70 -1.50 -16.30 15.54
C GLY A 70 -0.47 -15.18 15.78
N ALA A 71 0.56 -15.44 16.58
CA ALA A 71 1.61 -14.47 16.86
C ALA A 71 2.45 -14.20 15.59
N PHE A 72 2.81 -15.24 14.85
CA PHE A 72 3.54 -15.09 13.58
C PHE A 72 2.76 -14.30 12.53
N ARG A 73 1.43 -14.44 12.49
CA ARG A 73 0.58 -13.66 11.59
C ARG A 73 0.56 -12.18 11.94
N VAL A 74 0.55 -11.84 13.23
CA VAL A 74 0.71 -10.45 13.67
C VAL A 74 2.08 -9.90 13.27
N VAL A 75 3.15 -10.68 13.47
CA VAL A 75 4.51 -10.29 13.06
C VAL A 75 4.62 -10.10 11.55
N TYR A 76 4.04 -11.01 10.76
CA TYR A 76 4.00 -10.93 9.30
C TYR A 76 3.27 -9.66 8.84
N LEU A 77 2.04 -9.43 9.33
CA LEU A 77 1.26 -8.25 8.97
C LEU A 77 1.96 -6.96 9.39
N ALA A 78 2.61 -6.96 10.55
CA ALA A 78 3.38 -5.83 11.04
C ALA A 78 4.58 -5.52 10.12
N ALA A 79 5.37 -6.53 9.81
CA ALA A 79 6.54 -6.39 8.94
C ALA A 79 6.14 -5.98 7.52
N LEU A 80 5.10 -6.60 6.95
CA LEU A 80 4.59 -6.29 5.63
C LEU A 80 4.06 -4.86 5.54
N SER A 81 3.27 -4.42 6.53
CA SER A 81 2.74 -3.05 6.58
C SER A 81 3.85 -2.00 6.72
N GLY A 82 4.81 -2.24 7.62
CA GLY A 82 5.98 -1.38 7.79
C GLY A 82 6.80 -1.26 6.51
N TYR A 83 7.09 -2.39 5.89
CA TYR A 83 7.86 -2.43 4.65
C TYR A 83 7.10 -1.77 3.50
N TYR A 84 5.76 -1.94 3.41
CA TYR A 84 4.92 -1.29 2.41
C TYR A 84 5.10 0.24 2.41
N PHE A 85 4.95 0.90 3.56
CA PHE A 85 5.10 2.36 3.63
C PHE A 85 6.54 2.82 3.38
N ARG A 86 7.53 2.00 3.72
CA ARG A 86 8.93 2.27 3.38
C ARG A 86 9.19 2.19 1.89
N ILE A 87 8.60 1.23 1.17
CA ILE A 87 8.67 1.20 -0.30
C ILE A 87 8.04 2.46 -0.87
N VAL A 88 6.85 2.84 -0.40
CA VAL A 88 6.16 4.06 -0.87
C VAL A 88 7.05 5.28 -0.68
N GLU A 89 7.68 5.43 0.49
CA GLU A 89 8.55 6.56 0.79
C GLU A 89 9.87 6.52 0.00
N HIS A 90 10.48 5.34 -0.14
CA HIS A 90 11.73 5.13 -0.89
C HIS A 90 11.56 5.44 -2.38
N VAL A 91 10.50 4.90 -2.98
CA VAL A 91 10.16 5.15 -4.39
C VAL A 91 9.65 6.58 -4.58
N GLY A 92 8.88 7.11 -3.63
CA GLY A 92 8.43 8.51 -3.60
C GLY A 92 9.57 9.51 -3.62
N ARG A 93 10.68 9.19 -2.93
CA ARG A 93 11.95 9.95 -2.97
C ARG A 93 12.78 9.75 -4.23
N GLY A 94 12.32 8.91 -5.15
CA GLY A 94 13.01 8.64 -6.41
C GLY A 94 14.29 7.82 -6.29
N ARG A 95 14.53 7.17 -5.14
CA ARG A 95 15.66 6.25 -4.96
C ARG A 95 15.53 5.05 -5.90
N GLU A 96 16.62 4.42 -6.27
CA GLU A 96 16.62 3.23 -7.12
C GLU A 96 16.28 1.95 -6.32
N GLY A 97 15.78 0.92 -7.00
CA GLY A 97 15.50 -0.39 -6.40
C GLY A 97 14.40 -0.39 -5.33
N LEU A 98 14.53 -1.31 -4.37
CA LEU A 98 13.71 -1.42 -3.17
C LEU A 98 14.56 -1.22 -1.90
N PRO A 99 13.97 -0.77 -0.78
CA PRO A 99 14.70 -0.62 0.48
C PRO A 99 15.29 -1.95 0.94
N GLY A 100 16.52 -1.92 1.47
CA GLY A 100 17.19 -3.12 1.97
C GLY A 100 16.58 -3.62 3.28
N PRO A 101 16.89 -4.85 3.73
CA PRO A 101 16.44 -5.39 5.01
C PRO A 101 16.94 -4.56 6.21
N SER A 102 18.15 -3.99 6.11
CA SER A 102 18.74 -3.12 7.14
C SER A 102 17.98 -1.80 7.30
N ASP A 103 17.37 -1.33 6.22
CA ASP A 103 16.52 -0.14 6.21
C ASP A 103 15.08 -0.51 6.60
N ALA A 104 14.89 -1.69 7.20
CA ALA A 104 13.68 -2.33 7.71
C ALA A 104 13.02 -1.64 8.90
N PHE A 105 13.81 -1.38 9.94
CA PHE A 105 13.32 -1.01 11.27
C PHE A 105 14.39 -0.20 12.02
N GLU A 106 14.19 1.11 12.14
CA GLU A 106 15.11 2.00 12.89
C GLU A 106 14.65 2.15 14.36
N ASP A 107 13.34 2.13 14.60
CA ASP A 107 12.74 2.29 15.93
C ASP A 107 11.40 1.54 16.03
N ALA A 108 11.14 0.90 17.18
CA ALA A 108 9.92 0.16 17.46
C ALA A 108 8.66 1.06 17.38
N TRP A 109 8.77 2.33 17.76
CA TRP A 109 7.63 3.25 17.67
C TRP A 109 7.24 3.55 16.21
N THR A 110 8.23 3.71 15.32
CA THR A 110 7.97 3.88 13.87
C THR A 110 7.28 2.67 13.28
N LEU A 111 7.72 1.47 13.68
CA LEU A 111 7.07 0.22 13.30
C LEU A 111 5.60 0.21 13.72
N ILE A 112 5.30 0.42 15.00
CA ILE A 112 3.92 0.41 15.53
C ILE A 112 3.03 1.38 14.75
N ARG A 113 3.53 2.59 14.44
CA ARG A 113 2.79 3.58 13.66
C ARG A 113 2.50 3.11 12.23
N ASP A 114 3.47 2.50 11.57
CA ASP A 114 3.31 2.00 10.20
C ASP A 114 2.40 0.76 10.15
N VAL A 115 2.44 -0.11 11.17
CA VAL A 115 1.45 -1.18 11.34
C VAL A 115 0.05 -0.59 11.48
N ALA A 116 -0.15 0.38 12.37
CA ALA A 116 -1.45 0.99 12.58
C ALA A 116 -1.98 1.64 11.28
N ARG A 117 -1.12 2.31 10.51
CA ARG A 117 -1.46 2.85 9.19
C ARG A 117 -1.88 1.76 8.21
N GLY A 118 -1.14 0.65 8.15
CA GLY A 118 -1.44 -0.48 7.28
C GLY A 118 -2.78 -1.12 7.61
N VAL A 119 -3.01 -1.39 8.90
CA VAL A 119 -4.27 -1.94 9.40
C VAL A 119 -5.44 -1.04 9.05
N VAL A 120 -5.36 0.27 9.28
CA VAL A 120 -6.47 1.18 8.96
C VAL A 120 -6.71 1.26 7.45
N CYS A 121 -5.67 1.27 6.61
CA CYS A 121 -5.84 1.22 5.16
C CYS A 121 -6.49 -0.10 4.70
N ALA A 122 -6.09 -1.23 5.28
CA ALA A 122 -6.69 -2.53 5.01
C ALA A 122 -8.16 -2.57 5.44
N LEU A 123 -8.51 -2.00 6.59
CA LEU A 123 -9.89 -1.88 7.05
C LEU A 123 -10.74 -1.03 6.09
N VAL A 124 -10.20 0.06 5.54
CA VAL A 124 -10.90 0.87 4.53
C VAL A 124 -11.12 0.07 3.25
N ALA A 125 -10.12 -0.69 2.81
CA ALA A 125 -10.25 -1.58 1.66
C ALA A 125 -11.27 -2.70 1.90
N LEU A 126 -11.38 -3.22 3.12
CA LEU A 126 -12.35 -4.27 3.47
C LEU A 126 -13.72 -3.71 3.87
N ALA A 127 -13.85 -2.40 4.07
CA ALA A 127 -15.09 -1.79 4.56
C ALA A 127 -16.32 -2.14 3.72
N PRO A 128 -16.29 -2.12 2.36
CA PRO A 128 -17.47 -2.45 1.57
C PRO A 128 -18.01 -3.87 1.84
N ILE A 129 -17.12 -4.87 1.94
CA ILE A 129 -17.52 -6.25 2.21
C ILE A 129 -17.93 -6.45 3.68
N ILE A 130 -17.24 -5.82 4.63
CA ILE A 130 -17.60 -5.88 6.06
C ILE A 130 -18.99 -5.26 6.29
N VAL A 131 -19.24 -4.07 5.73
CA VAL A 131 -20.53 -3.39 5.83
C VAL A 131 -21.65 -4.24 5.24
N TRP A 132 -21.42 -4.85 4.07
CA TRP A 132 -22.40 -5.74 3.46
C TRP A 132 -22.67 -6.99 4.33
N LEU A 133 -21.63 -7.65 4.85
CA LEU A 133 -21.78 -8.82 5.72
C LEU A 133 -22.51 -8.52 7.04
N VAL A 134 -22.31 -7.33 7.60
CA VAL A 134 -22.92 -6.94 8.88
C VAL A 134 -24.37 -6.47 8.70
N LEU A 135 -24.66 -5.75 7.60
CA LEU A 135 -25.99 -5.15 7.39
C LEU A 135 -26.96 -6.08 6.67
N ASP A 136 -26.48 -6.95 5.78
CA ASP A 136 -27.34 -7.82 4.98
C ASP A 136 -27.40 -9.23 5.58
N ARG A 137 -28.53 -9.54 6.22
CA ARG A 137 -28.78 -10.88 6.81
C ARG A 137 -28.78 -12.00 5.77
N ARG A 138 -28.94 -11.69 4.48
CA ARG A 138 -28.90 -12.66 3.37
C ARG A 138 -27.50 -12.82 2.76
N ALA A 139 -26.50 -12.09 3.26
CA ALA A 139 -25.15 -12.15 2.72
C ALA A 139 -24.58 -13.58 2.72
N GLY A 140 -24.81 -14.33 3.80
CA GLY A 140 -24.42 -15.74 3.92
C GLY A 140 -25.04 -16.63 2.83
N GLU A 141 -26.36 -16.54 2.63
CA GLU A 141 -27.06 -17.29 1.58
C GLU A 141 -26.57 -16.90 0.17
N MET A 142 -26.27 -15.62 -0.06
CA MET A 142 -25.76 -15.15 -1.35
C MET A 142 -24.33 -15.63 -1.63
N LEU A 143 -23.50 -15.75 -0.60
CA LEU A 143 -22.16 -16.35 -0.69
C LEU A 143 -22.25 -17.82 -1.10
N GLU A 144 -23.14 -18.60 -0.47
CA GLU A 144 -23.34 -20.02 -0.78
C GLU A 144 -23.86 -20.25 -2.21
N ARG A 145 -24.70 -19.35 -2.72
CA ARG A 145 -25.22 -19.40 -4.09
C ARG A 145 -24.24 -18.92 -5.17
N GLY A 146 -23.01 -18.56 -4.79
CA GLY A 146 -22.00 -18.10 -5.74
C GLY A 146 -22.30 -16.73 -6.35
N SER A 147 -22.95 -15.83 -5.60
CA SER A 147 -23.19 -14.46 -6.05
C SER A 147 -21.89 -13.74 -6.40
N LEU A 148 -21.92 -12.89 -7.43
CA LEU A 148 -20.78 -12.02 -7.79
C LEU A 148 -20.66 -10.79 -6.88
N ALA A 149 -21.64 -10.53 -6.00
CA ALA A 149 -21.66 -9.36 -5.13
C ALA A 149 -20.42 -9.24 -4.20
N PRO A 150 -19.97 -10.30 -3.51
CA PRO A 150 -18.77 -10.23 -2.67
C PRO A 150 -17.52 -9.86 -3.48
N LEU A 151 -17.39 -10.40 -4.70
CA LEU A 151 -16.27 -10.11 -5.59
C LEU A 151 -16.29 -8.64 -6.03
N ALA A 152 -17.45 -8.11 -6.41
CA ALA A 152 -17.61 -6.72 -6.76
C ALA A 152 -17.25 -5.79 -5.59
N LEU A 153 -17.66 -6.12 -4.36
CA LEU A 153 -17.34 -5.36 -3.15
C LEU A 153 -15.84 -5.39 -2.83
N VAL A 154 -15.16 -6.52 -3.04
CA VAL A 154 -13.70 -6.61 -2.92
C VAL A 154 -13.01 -5.69 -3.91
N PHE A 155 -13.45 -5.65 -5.18
CA PHE A 155 -12.88 -4.74 -6.18
C PHE A 155 -13.17 -3.27 -5.87
N ILE A 156 -14.36 -2.93 -5.37
CA ILE A 156 -14.67 -1.58 -4.89
C ILE A 156 -13.72 -1.20 -3.75
N GLY A 157 -13.52 -2.11 -2.80
CA GLY A 157 -12.57 -1.96 -1.71
C GLY A 157 -11.15 -1.70 -2.16
N LEU A 158 -10.66 -2.52 -3.09
CA LEU A 158 -9.33 -2.36 -3.71
C LEU A 158 -9.20 -1.04 -4.47
N ALA A 159 -10.26 -0.53 -5.08
CA ALA A 159 -10.26 0.77 -5.75
C ALA A 159 -10.19 1.96 -4.77
N LEU A 160 -10.64 1.78 -3.53
CA LEU A 160 -10.54 2.78 -2.45
C LEU A 160 -9.17 2.77 -1.76
N ALA A 161 -8.47 1.63 -1.77
CA ALA A 161 -7.20 1.46 -1.07
C ALA A 161 -6.13 2.51 -1.45
N PRO A 162 -5.90 2.86 -2.74
CA PRO A 162 -4.94 3.90 -3.11
C PRO A 162 -5.24 5.26 -2.48
N ALA A 163 -6.50 5.68 -2.41
CA ALA A 163 -6.88 6.94 -1.76
C ALA A 163 -6.60 6.93 -0.26
N ALA A 164 -6.91 5.84 0.44
CA ALA A 164 -6.61 5.70 1.86
C ALA A 164 -5.10 5.76 2.13
N ILE A 165 -4.32 5.00 1.35
CA ILE A 165 -2.86 4.96 1.46
C ILE A 165 -2.25 6.35 1.17
N LEU A 166 -2.66 7.00 0.08
CA LEU A 166 -2.19 8.35 -0.25
C LEU A 166 -2.61 9.36 0.83
N GLY A 167 -3.81 9.22 1.39
CA GLY A 167 -4.26 10.02 2.52
C GLY A 167 -3.31 9.93 3.71
N VAL A 168 -2.88 8.71 4.07
CA VAL A 168 -1.88 8.50 5.13
C VAL A 168 -0.52 9.09 4.78
N VAL A 169 -0.04 8.83 3.57
CA VAL A 169 1.30 9.22 3.12
C VAL A 169 1.44 10.75 3.08
N LEU A 170 0.45 11.42 2.49
CA LEU A 170 0.48 12.88 2.29
C LEU A 170 0.19 13.65 3.58
N THR A 171 -0.70 13.16 4.45
CA THR A 171 -1.00 13.83 5.74
C THR A 171 -0.05 13.42 6.86
N ARG A 172 0.75 12.35 6.64
CA ARG A 172 1.50 11.64 7.68
C ARG A 172 0.64 11.15 8.85
N SER A 173 -0.68 11.16 8.74
CA SER A 173 -1.60 10.78 9.83
C SER A 173 -2.37 9.52 9.48
N THR A 174 -2.51 8.61 10.44
CA THR A 174 -3.37 7.42 10.30
C THR A 174 -4.82 7.80 10.04
N ILE A 175 -5.28 8.94 10.57
CA ILE A 175 -6.64 9.46 10.34
C ILE A 175 -6.86 9.82 8.86
N GLY A 176 -5.79 10.18 8.13
CA GLY A 176 -5.86 10.44 6.70
C GLY A 176 -6.36 9.24 5.88
N ALA A 177 -6.18 8.02 6.42
CA ALA A 177 -6.70 6.80 5.80
C ALA A 177 -8.21 6.79 5.71
N VAL A 178 -8.95 7.41 6.64
CA VAL A 178 -10.41 7.33 6.78
C VAL A 178 -11.12 8.65 6.51
N TRP A 179 -10.43 9.63 5.91
CA TRP A 179 -10.94 10.99 5.73
C TRP A 179 -11.31 11.28 4.27
N PRO A 180 -12.60 11.17 3.86
CA PRO A 180 -13.01 11.26 2.46
C PRO A 180 -12.67 12.60 1.81
N VAL A 181 -12.67 13.69 2.58
CA VAL A 181 -12.31 15.01 2.07
C VAL A 181 -10.86 15.05 1.58
N THR A 182 -9.94 14.33 2.23
CA THR A 182 -8.55 14.22 1.79
C THR A 182 -8.48 13.43 0.49
N TRP A 183 -9.22 12.33 0.39
CA TRP A 183 -9.26 11.51 -0.83
C TRP A 183 -9.76 12.32 -2.02
N ILE A 184 -10.88 13.03 -1.88
CA ILE A 184 -11.45 13.87 -2.95
C ILE A 184 -10.44 14.91 -3.42
N ARG A 185 -9.71 15.56 -2.51
CA ARG A 185 -8.67 16.54 -2.86
C ARG A 185 -7.50 15.93 -3.62
N ILE A 186 -7.09 14.71 -3.27
CA ILE A 186 -6.02 13.99 -3.98
C ILE A 186 -6.48 13.64 -5.39
N VAL A 187 -7.68 13.05 -5.51
CA VAL A 187 -8.25 12.64 -6.80
C VAL A 187 -8.49 13.85 -7.71
N SER A 188 -8.97 14.97 -7.16
CA SER A 188 -9.28 16.16 -7.95
C SER A 188 -8.03 16.89 -8.47
N ARG A 189 -6.87 16.68 -7.85
CA ARG A 189 -5.60 17.30 -8.30
C ARG A 189 -5.00 16.58 -9.48
N ALA A 190 -5.01 15.24 -9.46
CA ALA A 190 -4.39 14.42 -10.50
C ALA A 190 -5.31 13.28 -10.98
N PRO A 191 -6.49 13.57 -11.56
CA PRO A 191 -7.54 12.57 -11.78
C PRO A 191 -7.13 11.45 -12.75
N ILE A 192 -6.45 11.79 -13.85
CA ILE A 192 -6.01 10.82 -14.87
C ILE A 192 -4.90 9.91 -14.30
N SER A 193 -3.92 10.51 -13.62
CA SER A 193 -2.85 9.77 -12.94
C SER A 193 -3.41 8.83 -11.87
N TYR A 194 -4.41 9.30 -11.11
CA TYR A 194 -5.07 8.52 -10.07
C TYR A 194 -5.86 7.36 -10.67
N LEU A 195 -6.61 7.59 -11.75
CA LEU A 195 -7.34 6.52 -12.46
C LEU A 195 -6.39 5.42 -12.95
N ARG A 196 -5.22 5.80 -13.50
CA ARG A 196 -4.18 4.84 -13.90
C ARG A 196 -3.65 4.05 -12.71
N LEU A 197 -3.40 4.71 -11.57
CA LEU A 197 -2.97 4.05 -10.33
C LEU A 197 -4.00 3.01 -9.89
N VAL A 198 -5.28 3.38 -9.82
CA VAL A 198 -6.37 2.46 -9.46
C VAL A 198 -6.45 1.28 -10.42
N ALA A 199 -6.41 1.52 -11.73
CA ALA A 199 -6.46 0.46 -12.73
C ALA A 199 -5.32 -0.55 -12.57
N LEU A 200 -4.09 -0.07 -12.32
CA LEU A 200 -2.93 -0.93 -12.06
C LEU A 200 -3.03 -1.67 -10.72
N PHE A 201 -3.60 -1.03 -9.70
CA PHE A 201 -3.85 -1.65 -8.40
C PHE A 201 -4.82 -2.82 -8.51
N LEU A 202 -5.90 -2.64 -9.27
CA LEU A 202 -6.88 -3.68 -9.57
C LEU A 202 -6.26 -4.81 -10.41
N ALA A 203 -5.48 -4.45 -11.44
CA ALA A 203 -4.77 -5.44 -12.27
C ALA A 203 -3.80 -6.29 -11.43
N ALA A 204 -3.07 -5.66 -10.49
CA ALA A 204 -2.21 -6.37 -9.55
C ALA A 204 -3.00 -7.33 -8.65
N GLY A 205 -4.21 -6.94 -8.22
CA GLY A 205 -5.13 -7.83 -7.49
C GLY A 205 -5.61 -9.03 -8.31
N VAL A 206 -5.91 -8.85 -9.60
CA VAL A 206 -6.25 -9.94 -10.51
C VAL A 206 -5.06 -10.89 -10.72
N VAL A 207 -3.86 -10.34 -10.91
CA VAL A 207 -2.62 -11.12 -11.01
C VAL A 207 -2.40 -11.94 -9.74
N TRP A 208 -2.58 -11.35 -8.56
CA TRP A 208 -2.51 -12.09 -7.30
C TRP A 208 -3.51 -13.25 -7.24
N ALA A 209 -4.78 -12.99 -7.52
CA ALA A 209 -5.82 -14.02 -7.47
C ALA A 209 -5.55 -15.17 -8.46
N THR A 210 -5.08 -14.84 -9.66
CA THR A 210 -4.73 -15.84 -10.69
C THR A 210 -3.48 -16.64 -10.32
N VAL A 211 -2.43 -15.99 -9.81
CA VAL A 211 -1.20 -16.66 -9.36
C VAL A 211 -1.47 -17.54 -8.15
N GLY A 212 -2.21 -17.08 -7.15
CA GLY A 212 -2.60 -17.89 -5.99
C GLY A 212 -3.43 -19.11 -6.39
N ARG A 213 -4.38 -18.93 -7.33
CA ARG A 213 -5.16 -20.04 -7.88
C ARG A 213 -4.27 -21.03 -8.65
N LEU A 214 -3.32 -20.56 -9.44
CA LEU A 214 -2.40 -21.41 -10.17
C LEU A 214 -1.43 -22.15 -9.22
N ALA A 215 -0.91 -21.46 -8.20
CA ALA A 215 -0.03 -22.03 -7.19
C ALA A 215 -0.73 -23.14 -6.40
N SER A 216 -1.98 -22.91 -5.96
CA SER A 216 -2.77 -23.94 -5.28
C SER A 216 -3.07 -25.15 -6.18
N LEU A 217 -3.30 -24.95 -7.48
CA LEU A 217 -3.51 -26.05 -8.44
C LEU A 217 -2.23 -26.87 -8.71
N LEU A 218 -1.08 -26.21 -8.86
CA LEU A 218 0.19 -26.87 -9.20
C LEU A 218 0.89 -27.47 -7.98
N PHE A 219 0.89 -26.75 -6.85
CA PHE A 219 1.68 -27.06 -5.67
C PHE A 219 0.85 -27.38 -4.44
N GLY A 220 -0.48 -27.38 -4.50
CA GLY A 220 -1.35 -27.69 -3.35
C GLY A 220 -1.16 -29.09 -2.76
N ARG A 221 -0.43 -29.98 -3.44
CA ARG A 221 -0.02 -31.29 -2.91
C ARG A 221 1.24 -31.25 -2.05
N ILE A 222 2.04 -30.18 -2.13
CA ILE A 222 3.27 -29.99 -1.36
C ILE A 222 3.03 -28.83 -0.39
N PRO A 223 2.61 -29.10 0.86
CA PRO A 223 2.07 -28.08 1.77
C PRO A 223 3.03 -26.91 1.97
N PHE A 224 4.29 -27.17 2.30
CA PHE A 224 5.27 -26.11 2.58
C PHE A 224 5.69 -25.30 1.35
N LEU A 225 5.85 -25.95 0.19
CA LEU A 225 6.30 -25.26 -1.02
C LEU A 225 5.20 -24.40 -1.63
N GLY A 226 3.96 -24.91 -1.63
CA GLY A 226 2.79 -24.15 -2.10
C GLY A 226 2.58 -22.88 -1.29
N GLU A 227 2.55 -22.98 0.04
CA GLU A 227 2.39 -21.84 0.95
C GLU A 227 3.53 -20.82 0.81
N ALA A 228 4.78 -21.28 0.69
CA ALA A 228 5.95 -20.40 0.54
C ALA A 228 5.87 -19.58 -0.76
N LEU A 229 5.50 -20.23 -1.87
CA LEU A 229 5.37 -19.59 -3.17
C LEU A 229 4.19 -18.62 -3.19
N GLU A 230 3.06 -18.99 -2.59
CA GLU A 230 1.88 -18.13 -2.48
C GLU A 230 2.18 -16.88 -1.64
N ALA A 231 2.81 -17.04 -0.47
CA ALA A 231 3.20 -15.93 0.39
C ALA A 231 4.23 -15.02 -0.29
N THR A 232 5.21 -15.60 -1.00
CA THR A 232 6.19 -14.82 -1.78
C THR A 232 5.51 -14.04 -2.90
N ALA A 233 4.59 -14.67 -3.64
CA ALA A 233 3.84 -14.00 -4.70
C ALA A 233 2.96 -12.86 -4.15
N LEU A 234 2.30 -13.08 -3.01
CA LEU A 234 1.54 -12.06 -2.30
C LEU A 234 2.44 -10.87 -1.92
N ASN A 235 3.61 -11.13 -1.32
CA ASN A 235 4.57 -10.08 -0.99
C ASN A 235 4.99 -9.26 -2.21
N LEU A 236 5.29 -9.91 -3.34
CA LEU A 236 5.65 -9.22 -4.58
C LEU A 236 4.54 -8.32 -5.12
N VAL A 237 3.28 -8.77 -5.04
CA VAL A 237 2.12 -7.95 -5.45
C VAL A 237 1.97 -6.74 -4.53
N VAL A 238 2.13 -6.94 -3.22
CA VAL A 238 2.07 -5.86 -2.23
C VAL A 238 3.21 -4.86 -2.46
N PHE A 239 4.42 -5.32 -2.80
CA PHE A 239 5.55 -4.45 -3.14
C PHE A 239 5.30 -3.69 -4.44
N LEU A 240 4.69 -4.33 -5.43
CA LEU A 240 4.30 -3.70 -6.69
C LEU A 240 3.30 -2.57 -6.45
N GLN A 241 2.27 -2.83 -5.65
CA GLN A 241 1.29 -1.84 -5.23
C GLN A 241 1.94 -0.66 -4.49
N ALA A 242 2.86 -0.94 -3.56
CA ALA A 242 3.62 0.08 -2.85
C ALA A 242 4.48 0.93 -3.79
N ALA A 243 5.18 0.30 -4.73
CA ALA A 243 6.00 0.98 -5.72
C ALA A 243 5.16 1.86 -6.66
N LEU A 244 3.98 1.39 -7.07
CA LEU A 244 3.03 2.18 -7.87
C LEU A 244 2.55 3.43 -7.13
N VAL A 245 2.22 3.30 -5.84
CA VAL A 245 1.82 4.43 -4.99
C VAL A 245 2.99 5.40 -4.80
N GLY A 246 4.19 4.91 -4.49
CA GLY A 246 5.39 5.75 -4.35
C GLY A 246 5.72 6.48 -5.66
N GLY A 247 5.64 5.79 -6.80
CA GLY A 247 5.82 6.38 -8.12
C GLY A 247 4.76 7.42 -8.45
N PHE A 248 3.51 7.22 -8.03
CA PHE A 248 2.46 8.23 -8.15
C PHE A 248 2.78 9.48 -7.33
N VAL A 249 3.20 9.33 -6.07
CA VAL A 249 3.60 10.47 -5.22
C VAL A 249 4.74 11.24 -5.86
N ARG A 250 5.77 10.54 -6.37
CA ARG A 250 6.91 11.14 -7.05
C ARG A 250 6.50 11.93 -8.29
N ARG A 251 5.71 11.33 -9.20
CA ARG A 251 5.33 11.94 -10.48
C ARG A 251 4.38 13.13 -10.35
N ASN A 252 3.60 13.19 -9.28
CA ASN A 252 2.60 14.23 -9.07
C ASN A 252 2.96 15.10 -7.84
N ALA A 253 4.24 15.13 -7.45
CA ALA A 253 4.71 15.82 -6.25
C ALA A 253 4.30 17.31 -6.28
N ASP A 254 4.57 17.99 -7.40
CA ASP A 254 4.23 19.40 -7.63
C ASP A 254 2.72 19.66 -7.49
N GLU A 255 1.88 18.82 -8.11
CA GLU A 255 0.41 18.95 -8.07
C GLU A 255 -0.15 18.67 -6.68
N LEU A 256 0.45 17.72 -5.96
CA LEU A 256 0.06 17.35 -4.61
C LEU A 256 0.57 18.34 -3.54
N GLY A 257 1.42 19.31 -3.92
CA GLY A 257 2.08 20.19 -2.96
C GLY A 257 2.98 19.40 -2.01
N TYR A 258 3.54 18.30 -2.52
CA TYR A 258 4.47 17.43 -1.83
C TYR A 258 5.89 17.87 -2.20
N GLU A 259 6.40 18.89 -1.50
CA GLU A 259 7.79 19.36 -1.62
C GLU A 259 8.70 18.64 -0.61
#